data_AF-A0A957TZ73-F1
#
_entry.id   AF-A0A957TZ73-F1
#
_cell.length_a   1.000
_cell.length_b   1.000
_cell.length_c   1.000
_cell.angle_alpha   90.00
_cell.angle_beta   90.00
_cell.angle_gamma   90.00
#
_symmetry.space_group_name_H-M   'P 1'
#
loop_
_entity.id
_entity.type
_entity.pdbx_description
1 polymer ?
#
loop_
_entity_poly.entity_id
_entity_poly.type
_entity_poly.pdbx_seq_one_letter_code
_entity_poly.pdbx_strand_id
1 'polypeptide(L)'
;IPMVLAMLMPVLLIGSMRTSAIAEAQALHIFGFNVGLGWFVFVMPGALLIYFISALAEAEQTPFDLLEAESELIAGFHIEYSGMKFAMFFLAQFLNSFFLGAIAVMLFLGAYQGPFVDQLPFLGFFYFMAKVFAVYLLTQWIKGTFPRIRVDQMMAFAWKVLVPAVLALVLWQMLAMKLFSVTWLQYVAILAGHLVGIAVVLNILGRHIKDEDISTKRAFEPASLVGTMEPASSGD
;
A
#
# COMPACT_ATOMS: atom_id res chain seq x y z
N ILE A 1 -8.88 3.85 7.41
CA ILE A 1 -8.31 3.38 8.71
C ILE A 1 -6.90 2.80 8.56
N PRO A 2 -6.67 1.70 7.81
CA PRO A 2 -5.34 1.08 7.71
C PRO A 2 -4.27 2.04 7.19
N MET A 3 -4.61 2.90 6.22
CA MET A 3 -3.72 3.97 5.72
C MET A 3 -3.16 4.85 6.84
N VAL A 4 -4.04 5.42 7.67
CA VAL A 4 -3.66 6.36 8.75
C VAL A 4 -2.78 5.66 9.79
N LEU A 5 -3.11 4.41 10.15
CA LEU A 5 -2.29 3.62 11.08
C LEU A 5 -0.91 3.30 10.50
N ALA A 6 -0.81 3.06 9.19
CA ALA A 6 0.48 2.86 8.53
C ALA A 6 1.30 4.16 8.48
N MET A 7 0.66 5.32 8.27
CA MET A 7 1.31 6.64 8.33
C MET A 7 1.84 6.98 9.73
N LEU A 8 1.25 6.40 10.78
CA LEU A 8 1.69 6.62 12.16
C LEU A 8 3.06 5.99 12.44
N MET A 9 3.42 4.90 11.77
CA MET A 9 4.69 4.17 12.00
C MET A 9 5.96 5.00 11.79
N PRO A 10 6.13 5.74 10.68
CA PRO A 10 7.28 6.63 10.51
C PRO A 10 7.26 7.80 11.51
N VAL A 11 6.08 8.31 11.87
CA VAL A 11 5.94 9.36 12.90
C VAL A 11 6.39 8.85 14.27
N LEU A 12 6.02 7.61 14.63
CA LEU A 12 6.41 6.98 15.89
C LEU A 12 7.92 6.77 15.98
N LEU A 13 8.57 6.37 14.87
CA LEU A 13 10.02 6.18 14.85
C LEU A 13 10.77 7.47 15.17
N ILE A 14 10.30 8.59 14.63
CA ILE A 14 10.96 9.89 14.78
C ILE A 14 10.53 10.60 16.07
N GLY A 15 9.31 10.34 16.55
CA GLY A 15 8.73 11.06 17.68
C GLY A 15 8.28 12.48 17.34
N SER A 16 8.12 12.82 16.06
CA SER A 16 7.66 14.13 15.61
C SER A 16 6.74 14.04 14.39
N MET A 17 5.70 14.87 14.36
CA MET A 17 4.81 15.03 13.19
C MET A 17 5.29 16.10 12.21
N ARG A 18 6.43 16.74 12.46
CA ARG A 18 6.98 17.75 11.54
C ARG A 18 7.49 17.07 10.28
N THR A 19 6.93 17.41 9.13
CA THR A 19 7.35 16.89 7.82
C THR A 19 8.84 17.10 7.57
N SER A 20 9.38 18.27 7.90
CA SER A 20 10.83 18.53 7.76
C SER A 20 11.69 17.55 8.57
N ALA A 21 11.31 17.27 9.82
CA ALA A 21 12.01 16.32 10.67
C ALA A 21 11.92 14.89 10.12
N ILE A 22 10.77 14.54 9.51
CA ILE A 22 10.60 13.25 8.83
C ILE A 22 11.54 13.11 7.63
N ALA A 23 11.64 14.15 6.82
CA ALA A 23 12.56 14.15 5.68
C ALA A 23 14.03 14.12 6.10
N GLU A 24 14.41 14.88 7.13
CA GLU A 24 15.80 14.94 7.64
C GLU A 24 16.24 13.60 8.23
N ALA A 25 15.35 12.90 8.94
CA ALA A 25 15.65 11.58 9.49
C ALA A 25 15.88 10.48 8.43
N GLN A 26 15.52 10.75 7.18
CA GLN A 26 15.73 9.84 6.04
C GLN A 26 17.00 10.17 5.24
N ALA A 27 17.79 11.14 5.69
CA ALA A 27 19.12 11.39 5.16
C ALA A 27 20.08 10.28 5.58
N LEU A 28 20.88 9.78 4.65
CA LEU A 28 21.93 8.81 4.95
C LEU A 28 23.26 9.36 4.44
N HIS A 29 24.12 9.76 5.37
CA HIS A 29 25.46 10.26 5.07
C HIS A 29 26.47 9.11 5.09
N ILE A 30 27.05 8.82 3.94
CA ILE A 30 28.17 7.87 3.80
C ILE A 30 29.37 8.66 3.30
N PHE A 31 30.52 8.51 3.97
CA PHE A 31 31.76 9.24 3.65
C PHE A 31 31.60 10.77 3.59
N GLY A 32 30.67 11.34 4.37
CA GLY A 32 30.41 12.79 4.40
C GLY A 32 29.49 13.30 3.29
N PHE A 33 28.99 12.43 2.40
CA PHE A 33 28.01 12.78 1.38
C PHE A 33 26.66 12.15 1.71
N ASN A 34 25.58 12.92 1.56
CA ASN A 34 24.23 12.37 1.60
C ASN A 34 24.03 11.49 0.36
N VAL A 35 23.86 10.20 0.55
CA VAL A 35 23.57 9.23 -0.53
C VAL A 35 22.06 9.19 -0.80
N GLY A 36 21.26 9.71 0.13
CA GLY A 36 19.81 9.75 0.01
C GLY A 36 19.15 8.37 -0.03
N LEU A 37 19.77 7.36 0.59
CA LEU A 37 19.26 5.98 0.68
C LEU A 37 18.73 5.62 2.09
N GLY A 38 18.59 6.59 2.99
CA GLY A 38 18.03 6.40 4.35
C GLY A 38 16.51 6.21 4.37
N TRP A 39 15.95 5.57 3.34
CA TRP A 39 14.51 5.45 3.17
C TRP A 39 13.91 4.50 4.20
N PHE A 40 12.77 4.88 4.76
CA PHE A 40 12.06 4.00 5.70
C PHE A 40 11.47 2.77 5.04
N VAL A 41 11.40 2.69 3.71
CA VAL A 41 11.06 1.42 3.04
C VAL A 41 11.97 0.27 3.44
N PHE A 42 13.25 0.55 3.71
CA PHE A 42 14.21 -0.50 4.10
C PHE A 42 14.07 -0.93 5.56
N VAL A 43 13.41 -0.12 6.40
CA VAL A 43 13.19 -0.42 7.82
C VAL A 43 11.77 -0.95 8.06
N MET A 44 10.79 -0.42 7.32
CA MET A 44 9.36 -0.67 7.50
C MET A 44 8.65 -1.03 6.19
N PRO A 45 9.10 -2.07 5.46
CA PRO A 45 8.51 -2.42 4.17
C PRO A 45 7.02 -2.80 4.31
N GLY A 46 6.63 -3.44 5.41
CA GLY A 46 5.23 -3.84 5.64
C GLY A 46 4.30 -2.64 5.82
N ALA A 47 4.76 -1.58 6.48
CA ALA A 47 3.99 -0.35 6.65
C ALA A 47 3.78 0.35 5.31
N LEU A 48 4.82 0.42 4.47
CA LEU A 48 4.70 0.96 3.12
C LEU A 48 3.70 0.16 2.29
N LEU A 49 3.76 -1.17 2.32
CA LEU A 49 2.82 -2.01 1.56
C LEU A 49 1.38 -1.79 1.99
N ILE A 50 1.10 -1.76 3.30
CA ILE A 50 -0.24 -1.50 3.81
C ILE A 50 -0.71 -0.09 3.44
N TYR A 51 0.16 0.92 3.59
CA TYR A 51 -0.11 2.29 3.17
C TYR A 51 -0.45 2.33 1.68
N PHE A 52 0.37 1.73 0.83
CA PHE A 52 0.25 1.79 -0.62
C PHE A 52 -1.01 1.06 -1.12
N ILE A 53 -1.34 -0.10 -0.57
CA ILE A 53 -2.59 -0.81 -0.89
C ILE A 53 -3.80 0.01 -0.45
N SER A 54 -3.74 0.62 0.74
CA SER A 54 -4.83 1.46 1.23
C SER A 54 -4.98 2.75 0.41
N ALA A 55 -3.87 3.34 -0.03
CA ALA A 55 -3.86 4.51 -0.90
C ALA A 55 -4.42 4.19 -2.30
N LEU A 56 -4.19 2.97 -2.81
CA LEU A 56 -4.79 2.54 -4.06
C LEU A 56 -6.31 2.40 -3.95
N ALA A 57 -6.80 1.92 -2.80
CA ALA A 57 -8.23 1.88 -2.50
C ALA A 57 -8.85 3.28 -2.33
N GLU A 58 -8.16 4.20 -1.65
CA GLU A 58 -8.59 5.60 -1.48
C GLU A 58 -8.57 6.39 -2.80
N ALA A 59 -7.65 6.06 -3.71
CA ALA A 59 -7.58 6.67 -5.02
C ALA A 59 -8.69 6.20 -5.98
N GLU A 60 -9.51 5.22 -5.55
CA GLU A 60 -10.60 4.64 -6.32
C GLU A 60 -10.16 4.15 -7.70
N GLN A 61 -8.90 3.72 -7.83
CA GLN A 61 -8.36 3.19 -9.08
C GLN A 61 -8.46 1.67 -9.10
N THR A 62 -8.62 1.09 -10.30
CA THR A 62 -8.56 -0.36 -10.52
C THR A 62 -7.27 -0.90 -9.89
N PRO A 63 -7.33 -1.93 -9.03
CA PRO A 63 -8.38 -2.94 -8.86
C PRO A 63 -9.52 -2.60 -7.88
N PHE A 64 -9.45 -1.46 -7.17
CA PHE A 64 -10.36 -1.05 -6.09
C PHE A 64 -11.31 0.09 -6.50
N ASP A 65 -11.67 0.13 -7.77
CA ASP A 65 -12.54 1.16 -8.33
C ASP A 65 -14.00 0.85 -8.06
N LEU A 66 -14.56 1.56 -7.07
CA LEU A 66 -15.92 1.42 -6.54
C LEU A 66 -16.90 2.47 -7.08
N LEU A 67 -16.47 3.73 -7.20
CA LEU A 67 -17.36 4.82 -7.63
C LEU A 67 -17.75 4.69 -9.11
N GLU A 68 -16.88 4.14 -9.96
CA GLU A 68 -17.27 3.80 -11.33
C GLU A 68 -18.15 2.53 -11.35
N ALA A 69 -18.06 1.69 -10.32
CA ALA A 69 -18.79 0.41 -10.17
C ALA A 69 -20.24 0.57 -9.75
N GLU A 70 -20.57 1.38 -8.74
CA GLU A 70 -21.98 1.55 -8.33
C GLU A 70 -22.84 2.18 -9.44
N SER A 71 -22.18 2.73 -10.46
CA SER A 71 -22.73 3.18 -11.72
C SER A 71 -22.95 2.08 -12.77
N GLU A 72 -22.67 0.82 -12.46
CA GLU A 72 -22.90 -0.33 -13.36
C GLU A 72 -24.40 -0.57 -13.66
N LEU A 73 -25.29 0.23 -13.05
CA LEU A 73 -26.69 0.38 -13.43
C LEU A 73 -27.01 1.56 -14.36
N ILE A 74 -26.13 2.56 -14.53
CA ILE A 74 -26.17 3.70 -15.47
C ILE A 74 -24.92 4.56 -15.18
N ALA A 75 -24.06 4.84 -16.17
CA ALA A 75 -22.73 5.45 -16.05
C ALA A 75 -22.70 6.87 -15.43
N GLY A 76 -22.93 6.95 -14.11
CA GLY A 76 -23.17 8.11 -13.24
C GLY A 76 -22.60 9.45 -13.72
N PHE A 77 -21.44 9.85 -13.19
CA PHE A 77 -20.90 11.18 -13.51
C PHE A 77 -20.45 11.34 -14.98
N HIS A 78 -20.29 10.23 -15.71
CA HIS A 78 -19.95 10.20 -17.13
C HIS A 78 -21.10 10.64 -18.02
N ILE A 79 -22.35 10.46 -17.60
CA ILE A 79 -23.54 10.87 -18.37
C ILE A 79 -24.32 12.02 -17.73
N GLU A 80 -24.17 12.24 -16.43
CA GLU A 80 -24.94 13.25 -15.69
C GLU A 80 -24.33 14.66 -15.78
N TYR A 81 -23.02 14.76 -16.03
CA TYR A 81 -22.30 16.03 -15.99
C TYR A 81 -21.73 16.44 -17.35
N SER A 82 -21.86 17.73 -17.67
CA SER A 82 -21.27 18.33 -18.87
C SER A 82 -19.77 18.65 -18.70
N GLY A 83 -19.09 18.90 -19.83
CA GLY A 83 -17.62 18.89 -19.96
C GLY A 83 -16.79 19.55 -18.85
N MET A 84 -17.16 20.72 -18.33
CA MET A 84 -16.37 21.37 -17.25
C MET A 84 -16.47 20.61 -15.93
N LYS A 85 -17.66 20.16 -15.53
CA LYS A 85 -17.86 19.39 -14.29
C LYS A 85 -17.22 18.02 -14.40
N PHE A 86 -17.37 17.38 -15.56
CA PHE A 86 -16.66 16.14 -15.90
C PHE A 86 -15.14 16.28 -15.76
N ALA A 87 -14.55 17.32 -16.36
CA ALA A 87 -13.11 17.58 -16.27
C ALA A 87 -12.63 17.79 -14.84
N MET A 88 -13.44 18.45 -13.99
CA MET A 88 -13.12 18.64 -12.57
C MET A 88 -13.09 17.33 -11.79
N PHE A 89 -14.00 16.39 -12.06
CA PHE A 89 -13.98 15.06 -11.43
C PHE A 89 -12.72 14.27 -11.81
N PHE A 90 -12.36 14.24 -13.10
CA PHE A 90 -11.14 13.59 -13.57
C PHE A 90 -9.88 14.25 -13.01
N LEU A 91 -9.85 15.59 -12.97
CA LEU A 91 -8.74 16.32 -12.37
C LEU A 91 -8.62 16.01 -10.87
N ALA A 92 -9.73 15.93 -10.15
CA ALA A 92 -9.74 15.59 -8.73
C ALA A 92 -9.20 14.17 -8.47
N GLN A 93 -9.62 13.18 -9.25
CA GLN A 93 -9.11 11.80 -9.14
C GLN A 93 -7.60 11.73 -9.45
N PHE A 94 -7.16 12.43 -10.50
CA PHE A 94 -5.75 12.54 -10.85
C PHE A 94 -4.93 13.17 -9.71
N LEU A 95 -5.39 14.32 -9.20
CA LEU A 95 -4.72 15.02 -8.11
C LEU A 95 -4.71 14.19 -6.83
N ASN A 96 -5.82 13.53 -6.48
CA ASN A 96 -5.89 12.66 -5.30
C ASN A 96 -4.82 11.58 -5.36
N SER A 97 -4.74 10.86 -6.49
CA SER A 97 -3.75 9.80 -6.71
C SER A 97 -2.32 10.33 -6.65
N PHE A 98 -2.08 11.51 -7.21
CA PHE A 98 -0.78 12.19 -7.17
C PHE A 98 -0.38 12.60 -5.74
N PHE A 99 -1.32 13.18 -4.96
CA PHE A 99 -1.09 13.57 -3.57
C PHE A 99 -0.87 12.37 -2.64
N LEU A 100 -1.62 11.29 -2.83
CA LEU A 100 -1.40 10.03 -2.11
C LEU A 100 0.00 9.45 -2.38
N GLY A 101 0.47 9.55 -3.63
CA GLY A 101 1.86 9.24 -3.99
C GLY A 101 2.87 10.18 -3.31
N ALA A 102 2.58 11.49 -3.26
CA ALA A 102 3.42 12.48 -2.60
C ALA A 102 3.59 12.22 -1.09
N ILE A 103 2.50 11.83 -0.41
CA ILE A 103 2.53 11.43 1.01
C ILE A 103 3.36 10.14 1.18
N ALA A 104 3.25 9.17 0.26
CA ALA A 104 4.07 7.96 0.27
C ALA A 104 5.57 8.29 0.24
N VAL A 105 5.96 9.17 -0.69
CA VAL A 105 7.35 9.61 -0.87
C VAL A 105 7.86 10.38 0.34
N MET A 106 7.04 11.28 0.86
CA MET A 106 7.34 12.08 2.04
C MET A 106 7.60 11.21 3.27
N LEU A 107 6.81 10.16 3.47
CA LEU A 107 6.87 9.33 4.67
C LEU A 107 7.84 8.16 4.56
N PHE A 108 8.03 7.56 3.38
CA PHE A 108 8.78 6.30 3.25
C PHE A 108 9.95 6.32 2.29
N LEU A 109 9.93 7.14 1.23
CA LEU A 109 10.94 7.13 0.15
C LEU A 109 11.92 8.32 0.23
N GLY A 110 12.17 8.84 1.43
CA GLY A 110 13.21 9.83 1.63
C GLY A 110 12.86 11.24 1.19
N ALA A 111 11.58 11.60 1.01
CA ALA A 111 11.15 12.96 0.65
C ALA A 111 12.06 13.63 -0.41
N TYR A 112 12.64 14.79 -0.09
CA TYR A 112 13.58 15.52 -0.94
C TYR A 112 15.05 15.06 -0.84
N GLN A 113 15.35 14.08 0.03
CA GLN A 113 16.70 13.56 0.23
C GLN A 113 17.20 12.83 -1.02
N GLY A 114 18.44 13.13 -1.40
CA GLY A 114 19.09 12.57 -2.57
C GLY A 114 20.59 12.91 -2.58
N PRO A 115 21.37 12.29 -3.47
CA PRO A 115 22.75 12.65 -3.69
C PRO A 115 22.93 14.16 -3.91
N PHE A 116 23.93 14.76 -3.25
CA PHE A 116 24.33 16.17 -3.44
C PHE A 116 23.31 17.25 -3.09
N VAL A 117 22.20 16.91 -2.44
CA VAL A 117 21.16 17.89 -2.04
C VAL A 117 21.71 18.94 -1.06
N ASP A 118 22.64 18.56 -0.18
CA ASP A 118 23.26 19.47 0.79
C ASP A 118 24.08 20.59 0.13
N GLN A 119 24.60 20.35 -1.08
CA GLN A 119 25.39 21.32 -1.85
C GLN A 119 24.51 22.12 -2.82
N LEU A 120 23.51 21.46 -3.42
CA LEU A 120 22.61 22.04 -4.42
C LEU A 120 21.15 21.84 -3.99
N PRO A 121 20.58 22.76 -3.19
CA PRO A 121 19.24 22.58 -2.62
C PRO A 121 18.12 22.43 -3.67
N PHE A 122 18.28 23.02 -4.86
CA PHE A 122 17.29 22.91 -5.94
C PHE A 122 17.12 21.46 -6.43
N LEU A 123 18.14 20.62 -6.26
CA LEU A 123 18.11 19.22 -6.68
C LEU A 123 17.08 18.41 -5.86
N GLY A 124 16.83 18.81 -4.61
CA GLY A 124 15.82 18.19 -3.75
C GLY A 124 14.41 18.26 -4.32
N PHE A 125 14.05 19.37 -4.98
CA PHE A 125 12.76 19.50 -5.66
C PHE A 125 12.61 18.48 -6.80
N PHE A 126 13.65 18.33 -7.62
CA PHE A 126 13.65 17.37 -8.72
C PHE A 126 13.60 15.92 -8.21
N TYR A 127 14.32 15.59 -7.14
CA TYR A 127 14.24 14.26 -6.53
C TYR A 127 12.87 13.95 -5.97
N PHE A 128 12.28 14.89 -5.22
CA PHE A 128 10.93 14.72 -4.70
C PHE A 128 9.95 14.49 -5.85
N MET A 129 9.93 15.37 -6.85
CA MET A 129 9.04 15.27 -8.00
C MET A 129 9.22 13.96 -8.76
N ALA A 130 10.47 13.57 -9.05
CA ALA A 130 10.78 12.32 -9.75
C ALA A 130 10.28 11.09 -8.97
N LYS A 131 10.46 11.05 -7.64
CA LYS A 131 9.94 9.96 -6.81
C LYS A 131 8.41 9.93 -6.80
N VAL A 132 7.75 11.08 -6.70
CA VAL A 132 6.27 11.14 -6.74
C VAL A 132 5.76 10.62 -8.08
N PHE A 133 6.36 11.06 -9.19
CA PHE A 133 6.04 10.52 -10.51
C PHE A 133 6.32 9.01 -10.61
N ALA A 134 7.41 8.51 -10.02
CA ALA A 134 7.68 7.07 -10.01
C ALA A 134 6.60 6.27 -9.27
N VAL A 135 6.13 6.76 -8.11
CA VAL A 135 5.02 6.13 -7.37
C VAL A 135 3.71 6.22 -8.16
N TYR A 136 3.44 7.36 -8.80
CA TYR A 136 2.27 7.50 -9.67
C TYR A 136 2.33 6.55 -10.88
N LEU A 137 3.48 6.40 -11.53
CA LEU A 137 3.65 5.43 -12.62
C LEU A 137 3.46 3.99 -12.12
N LEU A 138 3.89 3.69 -10.90
CA LEU A 138 3.64 2.39 -10.27
C LEU A 138 2.14 2.14 -10.06
N THR A 139 1.36 3.13 -9.60
CA THR A 139 -0.10 2.95 -9.47
C THR A 139 -0.77 2.76 -10.83
N GLN A 140 -0.34 3.48 -11.87
CA GLN A 140 -0.86 3.28 -13.24
C GLN A 140 -0.48 1.91 -13.81
N TRP A 141 0.72 1.41 -13.49
CA TRP A 141 1.12 0.06 -13.90
C TRP A 141 0.25 -1.02 -13.24
N ILE A 142 -0.03 -0.87 -11.94
CA ILE A 142 -0.91 -1.80 -11.21
C ILE A 142 -2.32 -1.79 -11.78
N LYS A 143 -2.86 -0.62 -12.14
CA LYS A 143 -4.14 -0.47 -12.84
C LYS A 143 -4.21 -1.32 -14.11
N GLY A 144 -3.11 -1.38 -14.88
CA GLY A 144 -3.03 -2.19 -16.09
C GLY A 144 -2.74 -3.69 -15.88
N THR A 145 -2.34 -4.10 -14.67
CA THR A 145 -1.88 -5.47 -14.40
C THR A 145 -2.91 -6.31 -13.64
N PHE A 146 -3.62 -5.71 -12.69
CA PHE A 146 -4.51 -6.45 -11.79
C PHE A 146 -5.97 -6.42 -12.27
N PRO A 147 -6.69 -7.55 -12.18
CA PRO A 147 -8.12 -7.57 -12.45
C PRO A 147 -8.87 -6.80 -11.35
N ARG A 148 -10.07 -6.31 -11.70
CA ARG A 148 -10.98 -5.66 -10.75
C ARG A 148 -11.40 -6.62 -9.63
N ILE A 149 -11.44 -6.13 -8.39
CA ILE A 149 -11.88 -6.89 -7.22
C ILE A 149 -13.26 -6.39 -6.76
N ARG A 150 -14.11 -7.30 -6.28
CA ARG A 150 -15.44 -6.97 -5.75
C ARG A 150 -15.35 -6.22 -4.42
N VAL A 151 -16.27 -5.28 -4.19
CA VAL A 151 -16.35 -4.44 -2.96
C VAL A 151 -16.30 -5.28 -1.69
N ASP A 152 -17.09 -6.36 -1.64
CA ASP A 152 -17.18 -7.24 -0.48
C ASP A 152 -15.83 -7.88 -0.12
N GLN A 153 -15.07 -8.32 -1.13
CA GLN A 153 -13.75 -8.92 -0.96
C GLN A 153 -12.73 -7.88 -0.52
N MET A 154 -12.79 -6.67 -1.09
CA MET A 154 -11.94 -5.56 -0.69
C MET A 154 -12.19 -5.16 0.77
N MET A 155 -13.45 -5.01 1.17
CA MET A 155 -13.83 -4.66 2.55
C MET A 155 -13.43 -5.75 3.54
N ALA A 156 -13.63 -7.03 3.18
CA ALA A 156 -13.15 -8.15 3.97
C ALA A 156 -11.62 -8.14 4.10
N PHE A 157 -10.88 -7.88 3.03
CA PHE A 157 -9.42 -7.77 3.07
C PHE A 157 -8.96 -6.60 3.95
N ALA A 158 -9.59 -5.43 3.82
CA ALA A 158 -9.25 -4.26 4.62
C ALA A 158 -9.46 -4.50 6.13
N TRP A 159 -10.62 -5.05 6.51
CA TRP A 159 -10.99 -5.24 7.91
C TRP A 159 -10.40 -6.49 8.56
N LYS A 160 -10.31 -7.61 7.83
CA LYS A 160 -9.83 -8.89 8.40
C LYS A 160 -8.32 -9.08 8.24
N VAL A 161 -7.68 -8.42 7.27
CA VAL A 161 -6.25 -8.59 7.02
C VAL A 161 -5.47 -7.31 7.34
N LEU A 162 -5.76 -6.20 6.66
CA LEU A 162 -4.94 -4.99 6.77
C LEU A 162 -5.00 -4.34 8.16
N VAL A 163 -6.20 -4.18 8.74
CA VAL A 163 -6.37 -3.53 10.05
C VAL A 163 -5.68 -4.33 11.18
N PRO A 164 -5.89 -5.64 11.34
CA PRO A 164 -5.17 -6.41 12.35
C PRO A 164 -3.65 -6.44 12.11
N ALA A 165 -3.22 -6.54 10.84
CA ALA A 165 -1.80 -6.55 10.50
C ALA A 165 -1.10 -5.24 10.88
N VAL A 166 -1.68 -4.08 10.55
CA VAL A 166 -1.07 -2.79 10.87
C VAL A 166 -1.06 -2.53 12.38
N LEU A 167 -2.11 -2.93 13.10
CA LEU A 167 -2.14 -2.82 14.56
C LEU A 167 -1.05 -3.68 15.21
N ALA A 168 -0.88 -4.93 14.75
CA ALA A 168 0.19 -5.79 15.23
C ALA A 168 1.58 -5.20 14.96
N LEU A 169 1.79 -4.62 13.77
CA LEU A 169 3.05 -3.96 13.39
C LEU A 169 3.33 -2.71 14.24
N VAL A 170 2.32 -1.87 14.49
CA VAL A 170 2.44 -0.70 15.37
C VAL A 170 2.83 -1.13 16.80
N LEU A 171 2.12 -2.11 17.37
CA LEU A 171 2.42 -2.62 18.71
C LEU A 171 3.84 -3.22 18.79
N TRP A 172 4.24 -3.98 17.76
CA TRP A 172 5.58 -4.52 17.67
C TRP A 172 6.64 -3.41 17.61
N GLN A 173 6.43 -2.39 16.78
CA GLN A 173 7.36 -1.27 16.67
C GLN A 173 7.52 -0.55 18.02
N MET A 174 6.43 -0.28 18.72
CA MET A 174 6.48 0.34 20.05
C MET A 174 7.26 -0.52 21.05
N LEU A 175 7.05 -1.84 21.02
CA LEU A 175 7.79 -2.78 21.88
C LEU A 175 9.28 -2.78 21.53
N ALA A 176 9.62 -2.84 20.24
CA ALA A 176 11.01 -2.85 19.76
C ALA A 176 11.75 -1.57 20.16
N MET A 177 11.11 -0.41 20.05
CA MET A 177 11.69 0.87 20.47
C MET A 177 11.94 0.93 21.98
N LYS A 178 11.08 0.29 22.80
CA LYS A 178 11.23 0.27 24.26
C LYS A 178 12.25 -0.78 24.74
N LEU A 179 12.33 -1.92 24.07
CA LEU A 179 13.16 -3.06 24.51
C LEU A 179 14.65 -2.86 24.21
N PHE A 180 14.98 -2.30 23.05
CA PHE A 180 16.37 -2.10 22.63
C PHE A 180 16.77 -0.64 22.86
N SER A 181 17.82 -0.39 23.63
CA SER A 181 18.38 0.95 23.83
C SER A 181 19.34 1.36 22.71
N VAL A 182 19.86 0.40 21.95
CA VAL A 182 20.85 0.62 20.88
C VAL A 182 20.13 0.80 19.54
N THR A 183 20.38 1.92 18.85
CA THR A 183 19.64 2.35 17.66
C THR A 183 19.67 1.35 16.50
N TRP A 184 20.83 0.76 16.21
CA TRP A 184 20.92 -0.21 15.11
C TRP A 184 20.13 -1.50 15.42
N LEU A 185 20.13 -1.94 16.69
CA LEU A 185 19.31 -3.09 17.12
C LEU A 185 17.81 -2.76 17.02
N GLN A 186 17.40 -1.52 17.33
CA GLN A 186 16.01 -1.08 17.13
C GLN A 186 15.59 -1.21 15.66
N TYR A 187 16.38 -0.69 14.73
CA TYR A 187 16.05 -0.77 13.29
C TYR A 187 16.00 -2.20 12.79
N VAL A 188 16.94 -3.06 13.21
CA VAL A 188 16.93 -4.49 12.87
C VAL A 188 15.70 -5.19 13.43
N ALA A 189 15.32 -4.92 14.69
CA ALA A 189 14.14 -5.50 15.30
C ALA A 189 12.83 -5.04 14.64
N ILE A 190 12.75 -3.76 14.25
CA ILE A 190 11.61 -3.21 13.51
C ILE A 190 11.51 -3.89 12.15
N LEU A 191 12.61 -3.99 11.40
CA LEU A 191 12.64 -4.66 10.11
C LEU A 191 12.22 -6.13 10.22
N ALA A 192 12.76 -6.86 11.20
CA ALA A 192 12.40 -8.25 11.43
C ALA A 192 10.88 -8.42 11.66
N GLY A 193 10.28 -7.55 12.48
CA GLY A 193 8.83 -7.57 12.69
C GLY A 193 8.01 -7.30 11.44
N HIS A 194 8.48 -6.38 10.58
CA HIS A 194 7.83 -6.10 9.30
C HIS A 194 7.94 -7.28 8.33
N LEU A 195 9.10 -7.93 8.24
CA LEU A 195 9.29 -9.10 7.39
C LEU A 195 8.43 -10.27 7.86
N VAL A 196 8.36 -10.50 9.18
CA VAL A 196 7.46 -11.51 9.76
C VAL A 196 6.00 -11.16 9.49
N GLY A 197 5.59 -9.91 9.68
CA GLY A 197 4.23 -9.45 9.39
C GLY A 197 3.84 -9.69 7.93
N ILE A 198 4.72 -9.35 6.99
CA ILE A 198 4.52 -9.65 5.56
C ILE A 198 4.39 -11.17 5.34
N ALA A 199 5.31 -11.96 5.88
CA ALA A 199 5.28 -13.42 5.70
C ALA A 199 4.00 -14.06 6.26
N VAL A 200 3.51 -13.58 7.40
CA VAL A 200 2.24 -14.04 8.01
C VAL A 200 1.06 -13.69 7.11
N VAL A 201 0.98 -12.45 6.62
CA VAL A 201 -0.09 -12.02 5.71
C VAL A 201 -0.07 -12.85 4.42
N LEU A 202 1.11 -13.07 3.83
CA LEU A 202 1.25 -13.90 2.63
C LEU A 202 0.86 -15.37 2.90
N ASN A 203 1.16 -15.91 4.08
CA ASN A 203 0.78 -17.27 4.45
C ASN A 203 -0.75 -17.40 4.58
N ILE A 204 -1.40 -16.43 5.24
CA ILE A 204 -2.85 -16.39 5.40
C ILE A 204 -3.52 -16.30 4.02
N LEU A 205 -3.05 -15.39 3.17
CA LEU A 205 -3.60 -15.22 1.82
C LEU A 205 -3.40 -16.48 0.97
N GLY A 206 -2.21 -17.10 1.04
CA GLY A 206 -1.90 -18.34 0.33
C GLY A 206 -2.74 -19.54 0.78
N ARG A 207 -3.17 -19.57 2.06
CA ARG A 207 -4.14 -20.59 2.54
C ARG A 207 -5.53 -20.35 1.95
N HIS A 208 -6.01 -19.09 1.99
CA HIS A 208 -7.33 -18.74 1.44
C HIS A 208 -7.47 -19.10 -0.05
N ILE A 209 -6.45 -18.80 -0.86
CA ILE A 209 -6.47 -19.11 -2.29
C ILE A 209 -6.50 -20.63 -2.53
N LYS A 210 -5.76 -21.41 -1.73
CA LYS A 210 -5.77 -22.88 -1.83
C LYS A 210 -7.12 -23.48 -1.44
N ASP A 211 -7.75 -22.93 -0.41
CA ASP A 211 -9.04 -23.42 0.07
C ASP A 211 -10.17 -23.13 -0.95
N GLU A 212 -10.13 -22.00 -1.66
CA GLU A 212 -11.05 -21.70 -2.78
C GLU A 212 -10.87 -22.66 -3.97
N ASP A 213 -9.63 -22.98 -4.34
CA ASP A 213 -9.35 -23.92 -5.43
C ASP A 213 -9.83 -25.35 -5.08
N ILE A 214 -9.72 -25.76 -3.80
CA ILE A 214 -10.24 -27.06 -3.32
C ILE A 214 -11.78 -27.08 -3.31
N SER A 215 -12.43 -25.99 -2.88
CA SER A 215 -13.90 -25.88 -2.86
C SER A 215 -14.49 -25.95 -4.27
N THR A 216 -13.91 -25.21 -5.22
CA THR A 216 -14.36 -25.21 -6.63
C THR A 216 -14.19 -26.59 -7.28
N LYS A 217 -13.11 -27.30 -6.95
CA LYS A 217 -12.85 -28.68 -7.43
C LYS A 217 -13.80 -29.71 -6.83
N ARG A 218 -14.26 -29.52 -5.58
CA ARG A 218 -15.28 -30.39 -4.95
C ARG A 218 -16.70 -30.05 -5.38
N ALA A 219 -16.94 -28.85 -5.89
CA ALA A 219 -18.26 -28.45 -6.40
C ALA A 219 -18.66 -29.18 -7.70
N PHE A 220 -17.74 -29.89 -8.35
CA PHE A 220 -18.01 -30.69 -9.53
C PHE A 220 -17.43 -32.08 -9.37
N GLU A 221 -18.28 -33.11 -9.44
CA GLU A 221 -17.84 -34.50 -9.49
C GLU A 221 -17.98 -35.05 -10.92
N PRO A 222 -17.07 -35.93 -11.37
CA PRO A 222 -17.22 -36.58 -12.67
C PRO A 222 -18.40 -37.56 -12.62
N ALA A 223 -19.50 -37.20 -13.28
CA ALA A 223 -20.69 -38.05 -13.38
C ALA A 223 -20.45 -39.31 -14.22
N SER A 224 -19.39 -39.33 -15.04
CA SER A 224 -18.98 -40.51 -15.79
C SER A 224 -17.49 -40.47 -16.18
N LEU A 225 -16.91 -41.64 -16.45
CA LEU A 225 -15.56 -41.79 -17.03
C LEU A 225 -15.36 -41.09 -18.38
N VAL A 226 -16.45 -40.57 -18.99
CA VAL A 226 -16.50 -39.98 -20.34
C VAL A 226 -16.50 -38.44 -20.28
N GLY A 227 -16.31 -37.82 -19.11
CA GLY A 227 -15.99 -36.39 -19.00
C GLY A 227 -17.19 -35.45 -18.85
N THR A 228 -18.35 -35.95 -18.44
CA THR A 228 -19.48 -35.11 -18.02
C THR A 228 -19.32 -34.75 -16.54
N MET A 229 -19.21 -33.47 -16.22
CA MET A 229 -19.14 -32.95 -14.85
C MET A 229 -20.55 -32.57 -14.39
N GLU A 230 -20.97 -33.06 -13.22
CA GLU A 230 -22.21 -32.61 -12.57
C GLU A 230 -21.88 -31.79 -11.32
N PRO A 231 -22.71 -30.78 -10.97
CA PRO A 231 -22.56 -30.08 -9.71
C PRO A 231 -22.70 -31.08 -8.55
N ALA A 232 -21.74 -31.09 -7.64
CA ALA A 232 -21.73 -32.02 -6.51
C ALA A 232 -23.01 -31.84 -5.69
N SER A 233 -23.80 -32.92 -5.58
CA SER A 233 -25.02 -32.89 -4.77
C SER A 233 -24.63 -32.60 -3.33
N SER A 234 -25.21 -31.55 -2.75
CA SER A 234 -25.08 -31.25 -1.32
C SER A 234 -25.75 -32.36 -0.50
N GLY A 235 -25.00 -33.42 -0.21
CA GLY A 235 -25.36 -34.46 0.75
C GLY A 235 -24.53 -34.28 2.00
N ASP A 236 -25.22 -33.95 3.11
CA ASP A 236 -24.88 -34.03 4.54
C ASP A 236 -23.43 -33.71 5.00
#